data_AF-A0A662AWY8-F1
#
_entry.id   AF-A0A662AWY8-F1
#
_cell.length_a   1.000
_cell.length_b   1.000
_cell.length_c   1.000
_cell.angle_alpha   90.00
_cell.angle_beta   90.00
_cell.angle_gamma   90.00
#
_symmetry.space_group_name_H-M   'P 1'
#
loop_
_entity.id
_entity.type
_entity.pdbx_description
1 polymer ?
#
loop_
_entity_poly.entity_id
_entity_poly.type
_entity_poly.pdbx_seq_one_letter_code
_entity_poly.pdbx_strand_id
1 'polypeptide(L)'
;GNEGLTDYLEFSANVDQLSHPELSEKGMLRASTMIGNPICIPHLMLSFIDREELEKQDLAAIKKSGNSFRGKGNWPRIEEIVPGYLPVYPGREILIELFLVMQQTILVLERAVEDEDYLIREEDSEGTLLVRVPMGKGPKFRWKDHYLLPDPGWGEVSYSVNITAGTHSALSRLPEASQVLQLDLFMLPTPVVEKGSRGYFPFVLMLVEKGNGLIRSTSILAPQPDLRSMYESVSQRVLDELVKSGHRPSKIEIRTDLLFDMLLEILDEAGCSVEWVDRMPEMDEAILSMISGMS
;
A
#
# COMPACT_ATOMS: atom_id res chain seq x y z
N GLY A 1 -8.95 -3.43 -17.24
CA GLY A 1 -8.73 -2.44 -18.33
C GLY A 1 -8.79 -1.04 -17.74
N ASN A 2 -8.60 0.00 -18.54
CA ASN A 2 -8.57 1.41 -18.06
C ASN A 2 -9.79 1.80 -17.21
N GLU A 3 -10.98 1.21 -17.46
CA GLU A 3 -12.18 1.42 -16.63
C GLU A 3 -11.97 1.02 -15.16
N GLY A 4 -11.35 -0.13 -14.90
CA GLY A 4 -11.05 -0.57 -13.52
C GLY A 4 -9.98 0.27 -12.83
N LEU A 5 -9.11 0.97 -13.57
CA LEU A 5 -8.13 1.90 -13.00
C LEU A 5 -8.80 3.22 -12.62
N THR A 6 -9.72 3.72 -13.45
CA THR A 6 -10.51 4.93 -13.16
C THR A 6 -11.41 4.70 -11.95
N ASP A 7 -12.17 3.60 -11.92
CA ASP A 7 -13.02 3.22 -10.78
C ASP A 7 -12.19 3.05 -9.50
N TYR A 8 -10.97 2.53 -9.62
CA TYR A 8 -10.04 2.37 -8.52
C TYR A 8 -9.51 3.70 -7.97
N LEU A 9 -9.12 4.63 -8.85
CA LEU A 9 -8.67 5.96 -8.45
C LEU A 9 -9.79 6.76 -7.78
N GLU A 10 -11.04 6.60 -8.24
CA GLU A 10 -12.23 7.19 -7.61
C GLU A 10 -12.51 6.56 -6.24
N PHE A 11 -12.44 5.23 -6.10
CA PHE A 11 -12.61 4.56 -4.81
C PHE A 11 -11.56 4.99 -3.78
N SER A 12 -10.28 5.02 -4.19
CA SER A 12 -9.18 5.44 -3.31
C SER A 12 -9.35 6.90 -2.87
N ALA A 13 -9.73 7.78 -3.80
CA ALA A 13 -10.01 9.18 -3.47
C ALA A 13 -11.16 9.35 -2.47
N ASN A 14 -12.20 8.51 -2.57
CA ASN A 14 -13.32 8.52 -1.63
C ASN A 14 -12.91 8.02 -0.23
N VAL A 15 -12.06 7.00 -0.13
CA VAL A 15 -11.53 6.48 1.16
C VAL A 15 -10.66 7.53 1.85
N ASP A 16 -9.82 8.25 1.10
CA ASP A 16 -8.99 9.32 1.64
C ASP A 16 -9.84 10.52 2.12
N GLN A 17 -10.89 10.90 1.37
CA GLN A 17 -11.84 11.94 1.81
C GLN A 17 -12.55 11.56 3.10
N LEU A 18 -12.94 10.30 3.27
CA LEU A 18 -13.61 9.82 4.48
C LEU A 18 -12.66 9.78 5.69
N SER A 19 -11.38 9.49 5.45
CA SER A 19 -10.35 9.43 6.49
C SER A 19 -9.88 10.83 6.93
N HIS A 20 -9.99 11.84 6.06
CA HIS A 20 -9.60 13.22 6.33
C HIS A 20 -10.61 14.24 5.75
N PRO A 21 -11.79 14.42 6.38
CA PRO A 21 -12.90 15.21 5.84
C PRO A 21 -12.63 16.72 5.69
N GLU A 22 -11.53 17.24 6.25
CA GLU A 22 -11.15 18.66 6.13
C GLU A 22 -10.37 18.99 4.84
N LEU A 23 -10.07 18.02 3.98
CA LEU A 23 -9.20 18.19 2.81
C LEU A 23 -10.01 18.14 1.49
N SER A 24 -10.39 19.32 0.98
CA SER A 24 -11.25 19.46 -0.21
C SER A 24 -10.57 19.10 -1.55
N GLU A 25 -11.27 18.28 -2.36
CA GLU A 25 -11.41 18.16 -3.84
C GLU A 25 -10.25 18.39 -4.84
N LYS A 26 -9.06 18.90 -4.48
CA LYS A 26 -7.94 19.14 -5.42
C LYS A 26 -6.69 18.32 -5.12
N GLY A 27 -6.87 17.05 -4.74
CA GLY A 27 -5.82 16.15 -4.28
C GLY A 27 -5.77 14.81 -5.01
N MET A 28 -5.91 14.77 -6.34
CA MET A 28 -5.82 13.51 -7.11
C MET A 28 -4.48 12.77 -6.92
N LEU A 29 -3.41 13.49 -6.56
CA LEU A 29 -2.07 12.92 -6.36
C LEU A 29 -1.78 12.40 -4.94
N ARG A 30 -2.63 12.70 -3.94
CA ARG A 30 -2.52 12.04 -2.63
C ARG A 30 -2.92 10.56 -2.73
N ALA A 31 -3.81 10.20 -3.66
CA ALA A 31 -4.27 8.83 -3.87
C ALA A 31 -3.16 7.87 -4.36
N SER A 32 -2.04 8.38 -4.88
CA SER A 32 -0.89 7.57 -5.33
C SER A 32 0.27 7.48 -4.32
N THR A 33 0.23 8.26 -3.23
CA THR A 33 1.26 8.22 -2.19
C THR A 33 1.00 7.07 -1.22
N MET A 34 1.54 5.90 -1.56
CA MET A 34 1.99 4.73 -0.76
C MET A 34 1.16 4.21 0.43
N ILE A 35 0.54 5.05 1.25
CA ILE A 35 -0.19 4.69 2.46
C ILE A 35 -1.67 4.71 2.11
N GLY A 36 -2.21 3.57 1.69
CA GLY A 36 -3.66 3.42 1.42
C GLY A 36 -4.00 2.67 0.15
N ASN A 37 -3.05 2.43 -0.75
CA ASN A 37 -3.32 1.59 -1.91
C ASN A 37 -3.57 0.14 -1.44
N PRO A 38 -4.76 -0.45 -1.67
CA PRO A 38 -5.04 -1.82 -1.26
C PRO A 38 -4.04 -2.84 -1.83
N ILE A 39 -3.45 -2.57 -3.01
CA ILE A 39 -2.41 -3.42 -3.60
C ILE A 39 -1.12 -3.44 -2.76
N CYS A 40 -0.89 -2.46 -1.89
CA CYS A 40 0.24 -2.43 -0.96
C CYS A 40 -0.09 -3.07 0.40
N ILE A 41 -1.34 -3.47 0.64
CA ILE A 41 -1.79 -4.06 1.91
C ILE A 41 -2.05 -5.56 1.67
N PRO A 42 -1.45 -6.47 2.43
CA PRO A 42 -1.70 -7.89 2.26
C PRO A 42 -3.14 -8.22 2.67
N HIS A 43 -3.93 -8.76 1.74
CA HIS A 43 -5.32 -9.15 2.02
C HIS A 43 -5.85 -10.19 1.05
N LEU A 44 -7.01 -10.76 1.40
CA LEU A 44 -7.83 -11.55 0.50
C LEU A 44 -9.02 -10.73 0.05
N MET A 45 -9.31 -10.78 -1.24
CA MET A 45 -10.45 -10.10 -1.84
C MET A 45 -11.43 -11.13 -2.39
N LEU A 46 -12.68 -11.05 -1.96
CA LEU A 46 -13.81 -11.75 -2.57
C LEU A 46 -14.67 -10.71 -3.29
N SER A 47 -14.70 -10.77 -4.61
CA SER A 47 -15.51 -9.89 -5.45
C SER A 47 -16.56 -10.70 -6.21
N PHE A 48 -17.63 -10.03 -6.64
CA PHE A 48 -18.63 -10.61 -7.52
C PHE A 48 -18.65 -9.83 -8.84
N ILE A 49 -18.24 -10.51 -9.90
CA ILE A 49 -17.98 -9.93 -11.21
C ILE A 49 -18.87 -10.55 -12.28
N ASP A 50 -18.73 -10.07 -13.52
CA ASP A 50 -19.33 -10.74 -14.67
C ASP A 50 -18.55 -12.02 -15.03
N ARG A 51 -19.24 -12.98 -15.65
CA ARG A 51 -18.66 -14.29 -15.96
C ARG A 51 -17.45 -14.18 -16.88
N GLU A 52 -17.50 -13.21 -17.79
CA GLU A 52 -16.53 -12.96 -18.83
C GLU A 52 -15.20 -12.44 -18.28
N GLU A 53 -15.20 -11.90 -17.06
CA GLU A 53 -14.03 -11.38 -16.36
C GLU A 53 -13.29 -12.44 -15.52
N LEU A 54 -13.87 -13.63 -15.36
CA LEU A 54 -13.26 -14.72 -14.60
C LEU A 54 -12.09 -15.35 -15.37
N GLU A 55 -11.02 -15.66 -14.64
CA GLU A 55 -9.93 -16.43 -15.20
C GLU A 55 -10.26 -17.92 -15.28
N LYS A 56 -9.43 -18.67 -16.00
CA LYS A 56 -9.60 -20.12 -16.16
C LYS A 56 -9.58 -20.86 -14.82
N GLN A 57 -8.78 -20.38 -13.87
CA GLN A 57 -8.66 -21.00 -12.54
C GLN A 57 -9.95 -20.80 -11.72
N ASP A 58 -10.54 -19.60 -11.77
CA ASP A 58 -11.82 -19.31 -11.11
C ASP A 58 -12.94 -20.20 -11.65
N LEU A 59 -13.09 -20.27 -12.98
CA LEU A 59 -14.10 -21.09 -13.64
C LEU A 59 -13.96 -22.58 -13.28
N ALA A 60 -12.72 -23.07 -13.17
CA ALA A 60 -12.44 -24.45 -12.77
C ALA A 60 -12.80 -24.69 -11.30
N ALA A 61 -12.50 -23.75 -10.41
CA ALA A 61 -12.85 -23.83 -8.99
C ALA A 61 -14.37 -23.83 -8.79
N ILE A 62 -15.10 -22.92 -9.45
CA ILE A 62 -16.56 -22.85 -9.43
C ILE A 62 -17.17 -24.18 -9.91
N LYS A 63 -16.69 -24.71 -11.05
CA LYS A 63 -17.17 -25.99 -11.60
C LYS A 63 -16.94 -27.14 -10.61
N LYS A 64 -15.79 -27.17 -9.95
CA LYS A 64 -15.44 -28.20 -8.96
C LYS A 64 -16.30 -28.11 -7.69
N SER A 65 -16.72 -26.90 -7.31
CA SER A 65 -17.59 -26.69 -6.15
C SER A 65 -18.99 -27.29 -6.32
N GLY A 66 -19.43 -27.50 -7.57
CA GLY A 66 -20.79 -27.98 -7.89
C GLY A 66 -21.86 -26.91 -7.81
N ASN A 67 -21.51 -25.67 -7.44
CA ASN A 67 -22.44 -24.54 -7.41
C ASN A 67 -22.63 -23.92 -8.80
N SER A 68 -23.80 -23.32 -9.00
CA SER A 68 -24.12 -22.57 -10.22
C SER A 68 -24.45 -21.12 -9.90
N PHE A 69 -23.78 -20.20 -10.59
CA PHE A 69 -24.01 -18.76 -10.50
C PHE A 69 -24.66 -18.27 -11.80
N ARG A 70 -25.51 -17.24 -11.70
CA ARG A 70 -26.24 -16.65 -12.84
C ARG A 70 -26.45 -15.15 -12.63
N GLY A 71 -26.59 -14.43 -13.74
CA GLY A 71 -26.75 -12.97 -13.72
C GLY A 71 -25.40 -12.25 -13.73
N LYS A 72 -25.46 -10.96 -14.03
CA LYS A 72 -24.32 -10.04 -14.00
C LYS A 72 -23.90 -9.73 -12.56
N GLY A 73 -22.61 -9.55 -12.33
CA GLY A 73 -22.06 -9.19 -11.02
C GLY A 73 -22.33 -10.23 -9.91
N ASN A 74 -22.56 -11.49 -10.27
CA ASN A 74 -22.90 -12.57 -9.32
C ASN A 74 -21.86 -13.71 -9.34
N TRP A 75 -20.80 -13.59 -10.14
CA TRP A 75 -19.79 -14.63 -10.25
C TRP A 75 -18.66 -14.37 -9.25
N PRO A 76 -18.43 -15.27 -8.27
CA PRO A 76 -17.43 -15.03 -7.25
C PRO A 76 -16.02 -15.16 -7.83
N ARG A 77 -15.16 -14.20 -7.53
CA ARG A 77 -13.73 -14.22 -7.78
C ARG A 77 -13.00 -14.05 -6.45
N ILE A 78 -11.98 -14.87 -6.22
CA ILE A 78 -11.19 -14.82 -5.01
C ILE A 78 -9.75 -14.50 -5.41
N GLU A 79 -9.20 -13.47 -4.78
CA GLU A 79 -7.85 -13.00 -5.08
C GLU A 79 -7.04 -12.85 -3.81
N GLU A 80 -5.78 -13.28 -3.91
CA GLU A 80 -4.74 -13.01 -2.93
C GLU A 80 -3.94 -11.79 -3.38
N ILE A 81 -3.98 -10.75 -2.55
CA ILE A 81 -3.20 -9.53 -2.74
C ILE A 81 -1.90 -9.67 -1.96
N VAL A 82 -0.82 -9.83 -2.72
CA VAL A 82 0.54 -9.77 -2.17
C VAL A 82 1.09 -8.38 -2.48
N PRO A 83 1.57 -7.63 -1.46
CA PRO A 83 1.95 -6.24 -1.61
C PRO A 83 2.85 -5.93 -2.82
N GLY A 84 2.41 -5.04 -3.70
CA GLY A 84 3.12 -4.61 -4.90
C GLY A 84 3.05 -5.56 -6.10
N TYR A 85 2.41 -6.73 -5.97
CA TYR A 85 2.26 -7.70 -7.05
C TYR A 85 0.86 -7.68 -7.66
N LEU A 86 0.73 -8.23 -8.87
CA LEU A 86 -0.59 -8.51 -9.43
C LEU A 86 -1.36 -9.49 -8.52
N PRO A 87 -2.67 -9.26 -8.35
CA PRO A 87 -3.57 -10.22 -7.70
C PRO A 87 -3.43 -11.61 -8.34
N VAL A 88 -3.50 -12.66 -7.52
CA VAL A 88 -3.45 -14.05 -8.01
C VAL A 88 -4.53 -14.88 -7.35
N TYR A 89 -4.90 -15.97 -7.98
CA TYR A 89 -5.75 -16.97 -7.35
C TYR A 89 -5.03 -17.58 -6.13
N PRO A 90 -5.63 -17.61 -4.93
CA PRO A 90 -4.94 -18.04 -3.72
C PRO A 90 -4.53 -19.50 -3.72
N GLY A 91 -3.44 -19.78 -3.00
CA GLY A 91 -3.00 -21.15 -2.72
C GLY A 91 -3.97 -21.96 -1.85
N ARG A 92 -3.80 -23.28 -1.81
CA ARG A 92 -4.69 -24.20 -1.06
C ARG A 92 -4.81 -23.84 0.43
N GLU A 93 -3.71 -23.54 1.10
CA GLU A 93 -3.73 -23.27 2.54
C GLU A 93 -4.52 -22.00 2.85
N ILE A 94 -4.32 -20.95 2.05
CA ILE A 94 -5.05 -19.68 2.14
C ILE A 94 -6.56 -19.88 1.87
N LEU A 95 -6.92 -20.75 0.92
CA LEU A 95 -8.33 -21.08 0.68
C LEU A 95 -8.98 -21.82 1.87
N ILE A 96 -8.23 -22.63 2.61
CA ILE A 96 -8.72 -23.29 3.82
C ILE A 96 -8.98 -22.25 4.91
N GLU A 97 -8.09 -21.26 5.06
CA GLU A 97 -8.28 -20.15 5.99
C GLU A 97 -9.47 -19.27 5.61
N LEU A 98 -9.59 -18.91 4.33
CA LEU A 98 -10.71 -18.12 3.82
C LEU A 98 -12.06 -18.75 4.14
N PHE A 99 -12.18 -20.07 4.00
CA PHE A 99 -13.41 -20.77 4.35
C PHE A 99 -13.79 -20.57 5.81
N LEU A 100 -12.82 -20.65 6.72
CA LEU A 100 -13.06 -20.43 8.14
C LEU A 100 -13.43 -18.98 8.43
N VAL A 101 -12.71 -18.02 7.83
CA VAL A 101 -12.98 -16.59 7.98
C VAL A 101 -14.39 -16.28 7.50
N MET A 102 -14.77 -16.71 6.29
CA MET A 102 -16.10 -16.47 5.73
C MET A 102 -17.23 -17.03 6.59
N GLN A 103 -17.05 -18.22 7.17
CA GLN A 103 -18.04 -18.78 8.10
C GLN A 103 -18.22 -17.90 9.34
N GLN A 104 -17.14 -17.39 9.92
CA GLN A 104 -17.24 -16.50 11.07
C GLN A 104 -17.79 -15.12 10.68
N THR A 105 -17.42 -14.59 9.51
CA THR A 105 -17.94 -13.32 8.99
C THR A 105 -19.45 -13.36 8.83
N ILE A 106 -20.00 -14.40 8.19
CA ILE A 106 -21.47 -14.54 8.03
C ILE A 106 -22.16 -14.55 9.39
N LEU A 107 -21.66 -15.34 10.34
CA LEU A 107 -22.25 -15.44 11.68
C LEU A 107 -22.18 -14.10 12.43
N VAL A 108 -21.06 -13.37 12.32
CA VAL A 108 -20.92 -12.04 12.94
C VAL A 108 -21.89 -11.04 12.31
N LEU A 109 -22.04 -11.04 10.99
CA LEU A 109 -22.98 -10.17 10.28
C LEU A 109 -24.43 -10.49 10.63
N GLU A 110 -24.82 -11.76 10.69
CA GLU A 110 -26.16 -12.18 11.10
C GLU A 110 -26.50 -11.66 12.51
N ARG A 111 -25.57 -11.79 13.45
CA ARG A 111 -25.76 -11.29 14.82
C ARG A 111 -25.77 -9.77 14.91
N ALA A 112 -24.96 -9.09 14.11
CA ALA A 112 -24.95 -7.62 14.05
C ALA A 112 -26.26 -7.05 13.48
N VAL A 113 -26.97 -7.81 12.63
CA VAL A 113 -28.31 -7.44 12.18
C VAL A 113 -29.36 -7.64 13.28
N GLU A 114 -29.15 -8.60 14.18
CA GLU A 114 -30.07 -8.91 15.30
C GLU A 114 -29.85 -8.03 16.54
N ASP A 115 -28.60 -7.61 16.79
CA ASP A 115 -28.15 -6.81 17.94
C ASP A 115 -27.27 -5.67 17.43
N GLU A 116 -27.78 -4.43 17.44
CA GLU A 116 -27.08 -3.24 16.93
C GLU A 116 -25.77 -2.97 17.69
N ASP A 117 -25.71 -3.38 18.97
CA ASP A 117 -24.53 -3.23 19.83
C ASP A 117 -23.59 -4.44 19.76
N TYR A 118 -23.84 -5.38 18.84
CA TYR A 118 -23.06 -6.62 18.76
C TYR A 118 -21.60 -6.37 18.36
N LEU A 119 -21.36 -5.45 17.43
CA LEU A 119 -20.01 -5.16 16.95
C LEU A 119 -19.25 -4.23 17.89
N ILE A 120 -19.97 -3.25 18.47
CA ILE A 120 -19.45 -2.23 19.36
C ILE A 120 -20.43 -2.13 20.52
N ARG A 121 -19.99 -2.45 21.73
CA ARG A 121 -20.84 -2.39 22.92
C ARG A 121 -20.88 -0.96 23.44
N GLU A 122 -22.07 -0.43 23.74
CA GLU A 122 -22.22 0.92 24.33
C GLU A 122 -21.43 1.11 25.64
N GLU A 123 -21.23 0.03 26.40
CA GLU A 123 -20.51 0.05 27.68
C GLU A 123 -18.98 -0.03 27.54
N ASP A 124 -18.48 -0.31 26.34
CA ASP A 124 -17.04 -0.40 26.08
C ASP A 124 -16.44 1.00 25.84
N SER A 125 -15.25 1.23 26.40
CA SER A 125 -14.44 2.42 26.11
C SER A 125 -14.19 2.56 24.61
N GLU A 126 -14.21 3.80 24.09
CA GLU A 126 -13.91 4.11 22.69
C GLU A 126 -12.74 3.24 22.16
N GLY A 127 -13.03 2.42 21.15
CA GLY A 127 -12.01 1.67 20.41
C GLY A 127 -11.89 0.17 20.69
N THR A 128 -12.79 -0.50 21.41
CA THR A 128 -12.78 -1.98 21.44
C THR A 128 -13.21 -2.59 20.11
N LEU A 129 -12.68 -3.76 19.79
CA LEU A 129 -13.03 -4.56 18.61
C LEU A 129 -13.58 -5.91 19.05
N LEU A 130 -14.68 -6.35 18.43
CA LEU A 130 -15.17 -7.72 18.54
C LEU A 130 -14.19 -8.69 17.86
N VAL A 131 -13.65 -9.61 18.65
CA VAL A 131 -12.78 -10.70 18.20
C VAL A 131 -13.42 -12.05 18.50
N ARG A 132 -13.50 -12.89 17.47
CA ARG A 132 -13.95 -14.28 17.57
C ARG A 132 -12.78 -15.19 17.89
N VAL A 133 -12.76 -15.81 19.06
CA VAL A 133 -11.65 -16.65 19.53
C VAL A 133 -12.06 -18.12 19.58
N PRO A 134 -11.28 -19.05 18.99
CA PRO A 134 -11.52 -20.47 19.13
C PRO A 134 -11.11 -20.95 20.53
N MET A 135 -12.01 -21.63 21.23
CA MET A 135 -11.79 -22.12 22.60
C MET A 135 -12.05 -23.62 22.70
N GLY A 136 -11.17 -24.34 23.40
CA GLY A 136 -11.28 -25.79 23.60
C GLY A 136 -10.68 -26.61 22.44
N LYS A 137 -10.76 -27.94 22.54
CA LYS A 137 -10.26 -28.89 21.54
C LYS A 137 -11.26 -30.03 21.33
N GLY A 138 -11.27 -30.60 20.12
CA GLY A 138 -12.10 -31.75 19.77
C GLY A 138 -13.59 -31.47 20.01
N PRO A 139 -14.33 -32.34 20.72
CA PRO A 139 -15.77 -32.16 20.98
C PRO A 139 -16.12 -30.91 21.80
N LYS A 140 -15.14 -30.28 22.47
CA LYS A 140 -15.33 -29.06 23.26
C LYS A 140 -14.99 -27.78 22.49
N PHE A 141 -14.61 -27.89 21.22
CA PHE A 141 -14.28 -26.75 20.39
C PHE A 141 -15.51 -25.86 20.21
N ARG A 142 -15.35 -24.56 20.48
CA ARG A 142 -16.39 -23.54 20.34
C ARG A 142 -15.76 -22.19 20.10
N TRP A 143 -16.45 -21.36 19.32
CA TRP A 143 -16.09 -19.94 19.18
C TRP A 143 -16.70 -19.14 20.32
N LYS A 144 -15.98 -18.10 20.75
CA LYS A 144 -16.45 -17.13 21.73
C LYS A 144 -16.19 -15.72 21.27
N ASP A 145 -17.05 -14.83 21.73
CA ASP A 145 -16.92 -13.39 21.52
C ASP A 145 -16.04 -12.81 22.63
N HIS A 146 -15.09 -11.97 22.24
CA HIS A 146 -14.25 -11.17 23.11
C HIS A 146 -14.20 -9.75 22.55
N TYR A 147 -14.38 -8.74 23.39
CA TYR A 147 -14.18 -7.35 23.02
C TYR A 147 -12.83 -6.92 23.56
N LEU A 148 -11.91 -6.62 22.66
CA LEU A 148 -10.51 -6.34 22.99
C LEU A 148 -10.17 -4.94 22.51
N LEU A 149 -9.45 -4.19 23.32
CA LEU A 149 -8.74 -3.02 22.82
C LEU A 149 -7.65 -3.50 21.85
N PRO A 150 -7.60 -2.98 20.60
CA PRO A 150 -6.52 -3.29 19.70
C PRO A 150 -5.19 -2.95 20.36
N ASP A 151 -4.28 -3.91 20.35
CA ASP A 151 -2.91 -3.66 20.77
C ASP A 151 -2.30 -2.63 19.80
N PRO A 152 -1.77 -1.49 20.28
CA PRO A 152 -1.07 -0.53 19.43
C PRO A 152 0.04 -1.20 18.58
N GLY A 153 0.65 -2.28 19.08
CA GLY A 153 1.66 -3.05 18.37
C GLY A 153 1.14 -3.89 17.19
N TRP A 154 -0.18 -4.11 17.03
CA TRP A 154 -0.72 -4.88 15.90
C TRP A 154 -0.51 -4.21 14.53
N GLY A 155 -0.20 -2.91 14.52
CA GLY A 155 0.11 -2.14 13.30
C GLY A 155 1.55 -1.61 13.24
N GLU A 156 2.39 -1.90 14.23
CA GLU A 156 3.78 -1.42 14.24
C GLU A 156 4.60 -2.13 13.16
N VAL A 157 4.82 -1.46 12.04
CA VAL A 157 5.76 -1.89 11.00
C VAL A 157 7.05 -1.11 11.18
N SER A 158 8.13 -1.80 11.57
CA SER A 158 9.48 -1.21 11.59
C SER A 158 10.25 -1.59 10.33
N TYR A 159 10.78 -0.58 9.64
CA TYR A 159 11.67 -0.76 8.50
C TYR A 159 13.12 -0.72 8.97
N SER A 160 13.90 -1.74 8.59
CA SER A 160 15.34 -1.74 8.86
C SER A 160 16.02 -0.81 7.88
N VAL A 161 16.50 0.34 8.33
CA VAL A 161 17.24 1.25 7.46
C VAL A 161 18.69 0.77 7.31
N ASN A 162 18.94 0.02 6.24
CA ASN A 162 20.24 -0.59 5.97
C ASN A 162 21.06 0.29 5.02
N ILE A 163 21.91 1.15 5.59
CA ILE A 163 22.85 1.97 4.80
C ILE A 163 24.25 1.36 4.79
N THR A 164 24.92 1.48 3.65
CA THR A 164 26.33 1.12 3.49
C THR A 164 27.18 2.07 4.34
N ALA A 165 28.11 1.49 5.10
CA ALA A 165 28.99 2.26 5.97
C ALA A 165 29.75 3.33 5.18
N GLY A 166 29.62 4.57 5.61
CA GLY A 166 30.31 5.72 5.02
C GLY A 166 29.58 6.43 3.89
N THR A 167 28.42 5.95 3.41
CA THR A 167 27.67 6.66 2.34
C THR A 167 27.14 8.02 2.82
N HIS A 168 26.56 8.11 4.03
CA HIS A 168 26.15 9.40 4.59
C HIS A 168 27.37 10.34 4.79
N SER A 169 28.51 9.79 5.20
CA SER A 169 29.76 10.56 5.38
C SER A 169 30.34 11.04 4.06
N ALA A 170 30.09 10.32 2.96
CA ALA A 170 30.48 10.76 1.62
C ALA A 170 29.63 11.96 1.19
N LEU A 171 28.31 11.89 1.42
CA LEU A 171 27.38 12.98 1.12
C LEU A 171 27.70 14.24 1.94
N SER A 172 28.02 14.11 3.23
CA SER A 172 28.33 15.26 4.09
C SER A 172 29.61 16.01 3.72
N ARG A 173 30.50 15.39 2.94
CA ARG A 173 31.74 16.02 2.43
C ARG A 173 31.55 16.73 1.10
N LEU A 174 30.41 16.55 0.44
CA LEU A 174 30.13 17.21 -0.83
C LEU A 174 29.86 18.72 -0.60
N PRO A 175 30.18 19.58 -1.59
CA PRO A 175 29.83 20.98 -1.51
C PRO A 175 28.31 21.13 -1.42
N GLU A 176 27.88 22.02 -0.54
CA GLU A 176 26.47 22.36 -0.41
C GLU A 176 26.00 23.19 -1.62
N ALA A 177 24.85 22.83 -2.15
CA ALA A 177 24.12 23.58 -3.15
C ALA A 177 22.85 24.15 -2.53
N SER A 178 22.50 25.39 -2.89
CA SER A 178 21.29 26.07 -2.40
C SER A 178 19.98 25.50 -2.95
N GLN A 179 20.04 24.38 -3.67
CA GLN A 179 18.87 23.74 -4.25
C GLN A 179 18.03 23.08 -3.16
N VAL A 180 16.71 23.15 -3.34
CA VAL A 180 15.73 22.40 -2.55
C VAL A 180 15.19 21.28 -3.44
N LEU A 181 15.23 20.04 -2.97
CA LEU A 181 14.74 18.89 -3.72
C LEU A 181 13.44 18.37 -3.10
N GLN A 182 12.43 18.10 -3.89
CA GLN A 182 11.26 17.30 -3.54
C GLN A 182 11.57 15.83 -3.81
N LEU A 183 11.38 14.98 -2.80
CA LEU A 183 11.58 13.55 -2.88
C LEU A 183 10.25 12.83 -2.68
N ASP A 184 9.95 11.91 -3.58
CA ASP A 184 8.78 11.04 -3.44
C ASP A 184 9.03 9.63 -4.01
N LEU A 185 8.24 8.68 -3.54
CA LEU A 185 8.19 7.30 -4.00
C LEU A 185 6.73 6.97 -4.30
N PHE A 186 6.41 6.70 -5.56
CA PHE A 186 5.04 6.42 -5.99
C PHE A 186 4.97 5.16 -6.84
N MET A 187 3.84 4.47 -6.80
CA MET A 187 3.61 3.27 -7.59
C MET A 187 3.02 3.65 -8.95
N LEU A 188 3.50 3.04 -10.03
CA LEU A 188 2.88 3.17 -11.34
C LEU A 188 1.68 2.24 -11.46
N PRO A 189 0.57 2.70 -12.08
CA PRO A 189 -0.65 1.92 -12.22
C PRO A 189 -0.55 0.81 -13.28
N THR A 190 0.51 0.82 -14.09
CA THR A 190 0.71 -0.14 -15.17
C THR A 190 1.63 -1.27 -14.69
N PRO A 191 1.17 -2.52 -14.63
CA PRO A 191 1.97 -3.63 -14.18
C PRO A 191 3.03 -4.03 -15.22
N VAL A 192 4.19 -4.48 -14.73
CA VAL A 192 5.22 -5.14 -15.53
C VAL A 192 5.06 -6.65 -15.40
N VAL A 193 5.04 -7.35 -16.53
CA VAL A 193 4.98 -8.81 -16.59
C VAL A 193 6.16 -9.32 -17.41
N GLU A 194 7.16 -9.87 -16.71
CA GLU A 194 8.28 -10.54 -17.34
C GLU A 194 7.96 -12.01 -17.59
N LYS A 195 8.57 -12.59 -18.63
CA LYS A 195 8.33 -13.99 -19.00
C LYS A 195 8.78 -14.93 -17.89
N GLY A 196 7.82 -15.61 -17.28
CA GLY A 196 8.09 -16.59 -16.22
C GLY A 196 8.11 -16.01 -14.81
N SER A 197 7.84 -14.72 -14.64
CA SER A 197 7.76 -14.04 -13.35
C SER A 197 6.33 -13.64 -13.02
N ARG A 198 6.03 -13.50 -11.72
CA ARG A 198 4.79 -12.87 -11.27
C ARG A 198 4.81 -11.40 -11.69
N GLY A 199 3.72 -10.93 -12.28
CA GLY A 199 3.60 -9.51 -12.62
C GLY A 199 3.54 -8.64 -11.37
N TYR A 200 4.04 -7.42 -11.47
CA TYR A 200 4.14 -6.49 -10.35
C TYR A 200 3.92 -5.05 -10.80
N PHE A 201 3.60 -4.18 -9.84
CA PHE A 201 3.52 -2.75 -10.07
C PHE A 201 4.85 -2.11 -9.69
N PRO A 202 5.54 -1.43 -10.63
CA PRO A 202 6.81 -0.80 -10.34
C PRO A 202 6.61 0.47 -9.51
N PHE A 203 7.58 0.77 -8.66
CA PHE A 203 7.65 1.99 -7.88
C PHE A 203 8.68 2.92 -8.49
N VAL A 204 8.46 4.23 -8.42
CA VAL A 204 9.34 5.26 -8.95
C VAL A 204 9.78 6.14 -7.81
N LEU A 205 11.08 6.10 -7.50
CA LEU A 205 11.76 7.04 -6.62
C LEU A 205 12.18 8.25 -7.46
N MET A 206 11.71 9.44 -7.13
CA MET A 206 11.97 10.64 -7.92
C MET A 206 12.49 11.77 -7.04
N LEU A 207 13.48 12.50 -7.56
CA LEU A 207 14.01 13.73 -6.99
C LEU A 207 13.76 14.88 -7.98
N VAL A 208 12.98 15.87 -7.58
CA VAL A 208 12.62 17.03 -8.41
C VAL A 208 13.13 18.31 -7.75
N GLU A 209 13.73 19.22 -8.51
CA GLU A 209 14.17 20.51 -7.98
C GLU A 209 13.00 21.48 -7.80
N LYS A 210 12.82 21.96 -6.58
CA LYS A 210 11.83 22.97 -6.23
C LYS A 210 12.27 24.33 -6.79
N GLY A 211 11.43 24.89 -7.66
CA GLY A 211 11.64 26.21 -8.28
C GLY A 211 11.70 26.19 -9.80
N ASN A 212 12.10 25.07 -10.42
CA ASN A 212 12.09 24.91 -11.88
C ASN A 212 11.46 23.59 -12.36
N GLY A 213 11.14 22.66 -11.45
CA GLY A 213 10.54 21.36 -11.79
C GLY A 213 11.49 20.40 -12.50
N LEU A 214 12.80 20.66 -12.49
CA LEU A 214 13.77 19.80 -13.14
C LEU A 214 13.90 18.47 -12.37
N ILE A 215 13.62 17.37 -13.07
CA ILE A 215 13.84 16.02 -12.53
C ILE A 215 15.36 15.77 -12.45
N ARG A 216 15.87 15.66 -11.22
CA ARG A 216 17.29 15.42 -10.94
C ARG A 216 17.66 13.95 -10.97
N SER A 217 16.75 13.08 -10.51
CA SER A 217 16.92 11.64 -10.59
C SER A 217 15.57 10.94 -10.63
N THR A 218 15.55 9.80 -11.32
CA THR A 218 14.42 8.87 -11.39
C THR A 218 14.99 7.46 -11.29
N SER A 219 14.49 6.67 -10.34
CA SER A 219 14.83 5.26 -10.17
C SER A 219 13.57 4.41 -10.17
N ILE A 220 13.53 3.38 -11.03
CA ILE A 220 12.43 2.42 -11.06
C ILE A 220 12.81 1.23 -10.17
N LEU A 221 11.96 0.96 -9.20
CA LEU A 221 12.11 -0.06 -8.18
C LEU A 221 11.05 -1.13 -8.39
N ALA A 222 11.43 -2.37 -8.16
CA ALA A 222 10.53 -3.51 -8.23
C ALA A 222 10.42 -4.13 -6.83
N PRO A 223 9.26 -4.70 -6.47
CA PRO A 223 8.99 -5.14 -5.09
C PRO A 223 9.61 -6.50 -4.77
N GLN A 224 10.71 -6.90 -5.44
CA GLN A 224 11.43 -8.14 -5.13
C GLN A 224 12.49 -7.90 -4.04
N PRO A 225 12.71 -8.88 -3.14
CA PRO A 225 11.94 -10.13 -2.98
C PRO A 225 10.53 -9.92 -2.41
N ASP A 226 10.30 -8.80 -1.73
CA ASP A 226 9.01 -8.36 -1.19
C ASP A 226 8.99 -6.82 -1.05
N LEU A 227 7.80 -6.25 -0.85
CA LEU A 227 7.63 -4.80 -0.76
C LEU A 227 8.39 -4.17 0.41
N ARG A 228 8.50 -4.89 1.54
CA ARG A 228 9.24 -4.41 2.72
C ARG A 228 10.72 -4.24 2.40
N SER A 229 11.35 -5.25 1.81
CA SER A 229 12.75 -5.23 1.39
C SER A 229 13.02 -4.12 0.38
N MET A 230 12.06 -3.84 -0.50
CA MET A 230 12.14 -2.70 -1.42
C MET A 230 12.17 -1.37 -0.65
N TYR A 231 11.24 -1.16 0.29
CA TYR A 231 11.23 0.03 1.15
C TYR A 231 12.50 0.17 1.97
N GLU A 232 12.99 -0.90 2.60
CA GLU A 232 14.25 -0.90 3.36
C GLU A 232 15.47 -0.51 2.51
N SER A 233 15.40 -0.67 1.17
CA SER A 233 16.44 -0.22 0.24
C SER A 233 16.39 1.26 -0.14
N VAL A 234 15.27 1.95 0.13
CA VAL A 234 15.01 3.32 -0.35
C VAL A 234 16.03 4.30 0.21
N SER A 235 16.34 4.24 1.51
CA SER A 235 17.28 5.18 2.13
C SER A 235 18.67 5.10 1.51
N GLN A 236 19.16 3.88 1.23
CA GLN A 236 20.42 3.69 0.52
C GLN A 236 20.37 4.28 -0.89
N ARG A 237 19.27 4.04 -1.63
CA ARG A 237 19.11 4.55 -3.01
C ARG A 237 19.09 6.07 -3.04
N VAL A 238 18.38 6.72 -2.11
CA VAL A 238 18.37 8.18 -1.99
C VAL A 238 19.79 8.71 -1.77
N LEU A 239 20.52 8.15 -0.82
CA LEU A 239 21.91 8.57 -0.57
C LEU A 239 22.80 8.37 -1.80
N ASP A 240 22.68 7.25 -2.51
CA ASP A 240 23.46 6.99 -3.71
C ASP A 240 23.17 8.00 -4.82
N GLU A 241 21.89 8.34 -5.05
CA GLU A 241 21.51 9.35 -6.04
C GLU A 241 22.02 10.75 -5.67
N LEU A 242 21.97 11.13 -4.39
CA LEU A 242 22.52 12.40 -3.91
C LEU A 242 24.04 12.44 -4.06
N VAL A 243 24.75 11.36 -3.69
CA VAL A 243 26.21 11.27 -3.86
C VAL A 243 26.61 11.36 -5.33
N LYS A 244 25.88 10.66 -6.22
CA LYS A 244 26.12 10.71 -7.68
C LYS A 244 25.95 12.12 -8.26
N SER A 245 25.09 12.95 -7.67
CA SER A 245 24.88 14.33 -8.11
C SER A 245 26.09 15.25 -7.87
N GLY A 246 27.03 14.82 -7.02
CA GLY A 246 28.25 15.56 -6.67
C GLY A 246 28.03 16.77 -5.77
N HIS A 247 26.79 17.06 -5.36
CA HIS A 247 26.44 18.17 -4.49
C HIS A 247 25.50 17.71 -3.38
N ARG A 248 25.59 18.36 -2.23
CA ARG A 248 24.65 18.16 -1.12
C ARG A 248 23.54 19.22 -1.20
N PRO A 249 22.25 18.86 -1.33
CA PRO A 249 21.18 19.85 -1.32
C PRO A 249 21.06 20.51 0.06
N SER A 250 20.74 21.80 0.11
CA SER A 250 20.50 22.50 1.38
C SER A 250 19.25 21.98 2.09
N LYS A 251 18.25 21.50 1.33
CA LYS A 251 17.00 20.98 1.86
C LYS A 251 16.40 19.89 0.98
N ILE A 252 15.78 18.90 1.61
CA ILE A 252 14.94 17.88 0.98
C ILE A 252 13.54 17.97 1.59
N GLU A 253 12.54 18.12 0.75
CA GLU A 253 11.12 18.10 1.11
C GLU A 253 10.56 16.70 0.87
N ILE A 254 9.80 16.18 1.83
CA ILE A 254 9.15 14.86 1.81
C ILE A 254 7.69 15.03 2.21
N ARG A 255 6.76 14.31 1.57
CA ARG A 255 5.31 14.44 1.88
C ARG A 255 4.67 13.20 2.49
N THR A 256 5.39 12.07 2.51
CA THR A 256 4.87 10.82 3.06
C THR A 256 5.55 10.52 4.39
N ASP A 257 4.76 10.13 5.38
CA ASP A 257 5.25 9.86 6.74
C ASP A 257 6.29 8.73 6.73
N LEU A 258 6.03 7.67 5.97
CA LEU A 258 6.96 6.55 5.79
C LEU A 258 8.34 7.02 5.31
N LEU A 259 8.41 7.82 4.23
CA LEU A 259 9.71 8.29 3.73
C LEU A 259 10.37 9.26 4.70
N PHE A 260 9.56 10.13 5.33
CA PHE A 260 10.08 11.11 6.27
C PHE A 260 10.75 10.41 7.45
N ASP A 261 10.07 9.45 8.07
CA ASP A 261 10.59 8.66 9.19
C ASP A 261 11.84 7.85 8.80
N MET A 262 11.86 7.27 7.59
CA MET A 262 12.99 6.46 7.11
C MET A 262 14.25 7.27 6.75
N LEU A 263 14.10 8.58 6.49
CA LEU A 263 15.15 9.40 5.90
C LEU A 263 15.60 10.56 6.79
N LEU A 264 14.77 11.05 7.70
CA LEU A 264 15.02 12.24 8.51
C LEU A 264 16.39 12.19 9.19
N GLU A 265 16.61 11.17 10.03
CA GLU A 265 17.84 11.05 10.82
C GLU A 265 19.08 10.97 9.93
N ILE A 266 19.03 10.15 8.88
CA ILE A 266 20.18 9.87 8.01
C ILE A 266 20.55 11.06 7.13
N LEU A 267 19.56 11.79 6.62
CA LEU A 267 19.80 12.96 5.79
C LEU A 267 20.26 14.16 6.64
N ASP A 268 19.71 14.32 7.84
CA ASP A 268 20.14 15.37 8.78
C ASP A 268 21.59 15.13 9.24
N GLU A 269 21.97 13.89 9.54
CA GLU A 269 23.36 13.50 9.81
C GLU A 269 24.30 13.73 8.61
N ALA A 270 23.79 13.58 7.38
CA ALA A 270 24.52 13.93 6.16
C ALA A 270 24.60 15.46 5.94
N GLY A 271 23.91 16.25 6.77
CA GLY A 271 23.82 17.71 6.74
C GLY A 271 22.92 18.23 5.62
N CYS A 272 21.89 17.48 5.25
CA CYS A 272 20.76 17.96 4.44
C CYS A 272 19.59 18.25 5.39
N SER A 273 19.05 19.47 5.39
CA SER A 273 17.81 19.73 6.15
C SER A 273 16.65 18.94 5.53
N VAL A 274 15.85 18.27 6.34
CA VAL A 274 14.64 17.56 5.88
C VAL A 274 13.41 18.29 6.39
N GLU A 275 12.43 18.51 5.52
CA GLU A 275 11.17 19.15 5.85
C GLU A 275 9.99 18.30 5.38
N TRP A 276 9.07 18.00 6.28
CA TRP A 276 7.79 17.42 5.92
C TRP A 276 6.90 18.50 5.32
N VAL A 277 6.29 18.24 4.16
CA VAL A 277 5.42 19.21 3.47
C VAL A 277 4.12 18.56 3.00
N ASP A 278 3.02 19.32 3.09
CA ASP A 278 1.71 18.85 2.64
C ASP A 278 1.57 18.71 1.11
N ARG A 279 2.36 19.47 0.34
CA ARG A 279 2.21 19.63 -1.12
C ARG A 279 3.56 19.77 -1.81
N MET A 280 3.65 19.16 -3.00
CA MET A 280 4.82 19.21 -3.88
C MET A 280 4.39 19.44 -5.33
N PRO A 281 4.00 20.66 -5.72
CA PRO A 281 3.40 20.93 -7.02
C PRO A 281 4.30 20.54 -8.21
N GLU A 282 5.61 20.73 -8.09
CA GLU A 282 6.56 20.37 -9.15
C GLU A 282 6.72 18.86 -9.28
N MET A 283 6.76 18.12 -8.16
CA MET A 283 6.67 16.66 -8.15
C MET A 283 5.37 16.17 -8.78
N ASP A 284 4.25 16.80 -8.42
CA ASP A 284 2.92 16.45 -8.93
C ASP A 284 2.83 16.58 -10.45
N GLU A 285 3.34 17.69 -10.99
CA GLU A 285 3.44 17.90 -12.44
C GLU A 285 4.35 16.86 -13.10
N ALA A 286 5.49 16.53 -12.50
CA ALA A 286 6.41 15.52 -13.01
C ALA A 286 5.77 14.12 -13.06
N ILE A 287 5.04 13.73 -12.00
CA ILE A 287 4.30 12.46 -11.93
C ILE A 287 3.22 12.41 -13.01
N LEU A 288 2.39 13.46 -13.13
CA LEU A 288 1.32 13.51 -14.14
C LEU A 288 1.86 13.45 -15.57
N SER A 289 2.95 14.15 -15.84
CA SER A 289 3.63 14.12 -17.14
C SER A 289 4.15 12.72 -17.46
N MET A 290 4.77 12.05 -16.49
CA MET A 290 5.23 10.66 -16.63
C MET A 290 4.08 9.71 -16.93
N ILE A 291 3.00 9.75 -16.15
CA ILE A 291 1.84 8.86 -16.34
C ILE A 291 1.16 9.11 -17.69
N SER A 292 0.98 10.37 -18.08
CA SER A 292 0.37 10.74 -19.36
C SER A 292 1.21 10.31 -20.56
N GLY A 293 2.53 10.19 -20.41
CA GLY A 293 3.42 9.67 -21.45
C GLY A 293 3.37 8.15 -21.61
N MET A 294 2.76 7.43 -20.66
CA MET A 294 2.66 5.96 -20.69
C MET A 294 1.35 5.45 -21.31
N SER A 295 0.33 6.32 -21.44
CA SER A 295 -0.97 6.04 -22.07
C SER A 295 -0.94 6.20 -23.59
#